data_AF-A0A1F5Z3F7-F1
#
_entry.id   AF-A0A1F5Z3F7-F1
#
_cell.length_a   1.000
_cell.length_b   1.000
_cell.length_c   1.000
_cell.angle_alpha   90.00
_cell.angle_beta   90.00
_cell.angle_gamma   90.00
#
_symmetry.space_group_name_H-M   'P 1'
#
loop_
_entity.id
_entity.type
_entity.pdbx_description
1 polymer ?
#
loop_
_entity_poly.entity_id
_entity_poly.type
_entity_poly.pdbx_seq_one_letter_code
_entity_poly.pdbx_strand_id
1 'polypeptide(L)'
;MSGDNVSSADNQQGTLYYYFTGFIVGESSVSIIKATNKGTGQGFYFALDLTVSNADLILLKELNQVVACEKGIISPIKGGYNLSIRGKEKIKPALSFLNRFPPPAGDLFKEKLNILKKALELLSVKNYKIEEVEKLRQRLKDIKITAKAVKHFPVIFDVRSVGYFLSGIVDAEGSMGWRRSGNRQQPYFCVLMREEAIIDLFIKQFGFGHKYYRPKEKLHHFETGKREDVAKLADYFLNKFPVKLAKNRQRLENLQRILNDYMPSPAFGGEDIV
;
A
#
# COMPACT_ATOMS: atom_id res chain seq x y z
N MET A 1 4.35 15.44 -44.05
CA MET A 1 3.63 14.68 -43.00
C MET A 1 4.65 13.94 -42.18
N SER A 2 5.21 14.59 -41.16
CA SER A 2 6.15 14.01 -40.20
C SER A 2 5.34 13.65 -38.95
N GLY A 3 5.17 12.35 -38.72
CA GLY A 3 4.53 11.83 -37.52
C GLY A 3 5.44 12.05 -36.32
N ASP A 4 4.94 12.80 -35.35
CA ASP A 4 5.60 13.01 -34.07
C ASP A 4 5.66 11.69 -33.30
N ASN A 5 6.88 11.21 -33.10
CA ASN A 5 7.22 10.20 -32.09
C ASN A 5 6.96 10.81 -30.70
N VAL A 6 5.74 10.64 -30.18
CA VAL A 6 5.43 10.97 -28.78
C VAL A 6 6.10 9.93 -27.87
N SER A 7 7.33 10.26 -27.47
CA SER A 7 8.02 9.94 -26.20
C SER A 7 7.42 8.79 -25.38
N SER A 8 8.03 7.61 -25.50
CA SER A 8 7.83 6.48 -24.57
C SER A 8 8.42 6.74 -23.17
N ALA A 9 9.12 7.86 -22.97
CA ALA A 9 9.78 8.25 -21.72
C ALA A 9 8.82 8.90 -20.71
N ASP A 10 7.86 9.72 -21.17
CA ASP A 10 6.89 10.40 -20.30
C ASP A 10 5.94 9.40 -19.59
N ASN A 11 5.63 8.28 -20.26
CA ASN A 11 4.85 7.20 -19.66
C ASN A 11 5.63 6.41 -18.58
N GLN A 12 6.97 6.44 -18.60
CA GLN A 12 7.78 5.69 -17.63
C GLN A 12 7.74 6.34 -16.24
N GLN A 13 7.82 7.66 -16.19
CA GLN A 13 7.81 8.40 -14.91
C GLN A 13 6.42 8.34 -14.25
N GLY A 14 5.35 8.30 -15.05
CA GLY A 14 3.98 8.16 -14.57
C GLY A 14 3.74 6.86 -13.78
N THR A 15 4.38 5.75 -14.18
CA THR A 15 4.19 4.45 -13.51
C THR A 15 4.82 4.38 -12.11
N LEU A 16 5.84 5.20 -11.81
CA LEU A 16 6.45 5.29 -10.49
C LEU A 16 5.45 5.74 -9.41
N TYR A 17 4.45 6.53 -9.79
CA TYR A 17 3.45 7.04 -8.85
C TYR A 17 2.55 5.94 -8.27
N TYR A 18 2.48 4.77 -8.92
CA TYR A 18 1.78 3.62 -8.35
C TYR A 18 2.41 3.11 -7.04
N TYR A 19 3.70 3.39 -6.80
CA TYR A 19 4.32 3.16 -5.49
C TYR A 19 3.53 3.85 -4.37
N PHE A 20 3.22 5.14 -4.53
CA PHE A 20 2.48 5.89 -3.50
C PHE A 20 1.05 5.37 -3.36
N THR A 21 0.41 4.96 -4.46
CA THR A 21 -0.90 4.30 -4.39
C THR A 21 -0.84 3.03 -3.55
N GLY A 22 0.15 2.16 -3.78
CA GLY A 22 0.36 0.94 -2.98
C GLY A 22 0.61 1.23 -1.51
N PHE A 23 1.52 2.17 -1.23
CA PHE A 23 1.85 2.57 0.13
C PHE A 23 0.64 3.14 0.89
N ILE A 24 -0.17 4.00 0.25
CA ILE A 24 -1.42 4.52 0.82
C ILE A 24 -2.40 3.38 1.09
N VAL A 25 -2.54 2.41 0.18
CA VAL A 25 -3.49 1.30 0.36
C VAL A 25 -3.15 0.46 1.60
N GLY A 26 -1.86 0.24 1.88
CA GLY A 26 -1.41 -0.44 3.09
C GLY A 26 -1.56 0.40 4.36
N GLU A 27 -1.06 1.64 4.35
CA GLU A 27 -0.91 2.43 5.59
C GLU A 27 -2.10 3.34 5.93
N SER A 28 -3.06 3.52 5.01
CA SER A 28 -4.06 4.57 5.19
C SER A 28 -5.28 4.18 6.01
N SER A 29 -5.76 5.18 6.76
CA SER A 29 -7.08 5.21 7.35
C SER A 29 -7.93 6.26 6.64
N VAL A 30 -9.18 5.90 6.34
CA VAL A 30 -10.17 6.77 5.71
C VAL A 30 -11.32 6.99 6.67
N SER A 31 -11.72 8.24 6.88
CA SER A 31 -12.84 8.57 7.76
C SER A 31 -13.63 9.81 7.34
N ILE A 32 -14.87 9.88 7.80
CA ILE A 32 -15.69 11.09 7.80
C ILE A 32 -15.86 11.46 9.28
N ILE A 33 -15.24 12.56 9.68
CA ILE A 33 -15.20 13.05 11.05
C ILE A 33 -16.37 14.00 11.25
N LYS A 34 -17.17 13.76 12.29
CA LYS A 34 -18.15 14.74 12.80
C LYS A 34 -17.50 15.47 13.96
N ALA A 35 -17.30 16.77 13.81
CA ALA A 35 -16.64 17.60 14.81
C ALA A 35 -17.56 18.75 15.24
N THR A 36 -17.51 19.09 16.52
CA THR A 36 -18.22 20.25 17.07
C THR A 36 -17.55 21.53 16.61
N ASN A 37 -18.34 22.56 16.30
CA ASN A 37 -17.80 23.86 15.94
C ASN A 37 -17.22 24.55 17.19
N LYS A 38 -15.89 24.55 17.33
CA LYS A 38 -15.21 25.10 18.52
C LYS A 38 -15.45 26.60 18.72
N GLY A 39 -15.70 27.36 17.65
CA GLY A 39 -15.89 28.81 17.73
C GLY A 39 -17.25 29.24 18.27
N THR A 40 -18.28 28.41 18.11
CA THR A 40 -19.65 28.73 18.53
C THR A 40 -20.16 27.83 19.65
N GLY A 41 -19.50 26.69 19.93
CA GLY A 41 -19.98 25.68 20.89
C GLY A 41 -21.30 24.99 20.49
N GLN A 42 -21.98 25.52 19.47
CA GLN A 42 -23.25 25.06 18.93
C GLN A 42 -23.05 24.57 17.49
N GLY A 43 -23.68 23.44 17.17
CA GLY A 43 -23.62 22.80 15.86
C GLY A 43 -22.39 21.91 15.64
N PHE A 44 -22.43 21.16 14.54
CA PHE A 44 -21.34 20.29 14.10
C PHE A 44 -21.08 20.47 12.61
N TYR A 45 -19.89 20.05 12.18
CA TYR A 45 -19.54 19.95 10.78
C TYR A 45 -18.93 18.58 10.49
N PHE A 46 -18.96 18.19 9.22
CA PHE A 46 -18.26 17.01 8.75
C PHE A 46 -16.95 17.38 8.04
N ALA A 47 -15.90 16.62 8.32
CA ALA A 47 -14.62 16.71 7.64
C ALA A 47 -14.23 15.35 7.08
N LEU A 48 -13.85 15.33 5.80
CA LEU A 48 -13.24 14.17 5.17
C LEU A 48 -11.79 14.05 5.64
N ASP A 49 -11.31 12.83 5.86
CA ASP A 49 -9.96 12.58 6.35
C ASP A 49 -9.39 11.32 5.67
N LEU A 50 -8.21 11.48 5.09
CA LEU A 50 -7.32 10.43 4.65
C LEU A 50 -6.02 10.61 5.43
N THR A 51 -5.70 9.66 6.29
CA THR A 51 -4.50 9.69 7.12
C THR A 51 -3.59 8.54 6.74
N VAL A 52 -2.31 8.81 6.55
CA VAL A 52 -1.25 7.80 6.33
C VAL A 52 -0.27 7.89 7.51
N SER A 53 0.04 6.75 8.13
CA SER A 53 0.94 6.67 9.27
C SER A 53 2.23 5.96 8.87
N ASN A 54 3.39 6.48 9.24
CA ASN A 54 4.65 5.75 9.07
C ASN A 54 5.76 6.31 9.97
N ALA A 55 6.80 5.52 10.23
CA ALA A 55 7.96 5.97 10.99
C ALA A 55 8.89 6.89 10.18
N ASP A 56 8.88 6.78 8.85
CA ASP A 56 9.75 7.57 7.97
C ASP A 56 9.12 8.93 7.62
N LEU A 57 9.65 10.00 8.23
CA LEU A 57 9.19 11.36 8.00
C LEU A 57 9.48 11.86 6.57
N ILE A 58 10.59 11.43 5.96
CA ILE A 58 10.99 11.87 4.63
C ILE A 58 10.00 11.30 3.61
N LEU A 59 9.65 10.02 3.73
CA LEU A 59 8.66 9.39 2.87
C LEU A 59 7.28 10.06 3.01
N LEU A 60 6.86 10.43 4.23
CA LEU A 60 5.60 11.15 4.43
C LEU A 60 5.63 12.57 3.82
N LYS A 61 6.76 13.26 3.85
CA LYS A 61 6.92 14.55 3.16
C LYS A 61 6.81 14.39 1.64
N GLU A 62 7.48 13.39 1.08
CA GLU A 62 7.40 13.06 -0.36
C GLU A 62 5.97 12.71 -0.76
N LEU A 63 5.28 11.88 0.04
CA LEU A 63 3.87 11.55 -0.18
C LEU A 63 2.98 12.80 -0.14
N ASN A 64 3.18 13.70 0.83
CA ASN A 64 2.41 14.93 0.93
C ASN A 64 2.61 15.82 -0.30
N GLN A 65 3.84 15.94 -0.78
CA GLN A 65 4.19 16.71 -1.97
C GLN A 65 3.51 16.13 -3.22
N VAL A 66 3.65 14.82 -3.45
CA VAL A 66 3.18 14.14 -4.66
C VAL A 66 1.66 13.96 -4.69
N VAL A 67 1.06 13.56 -3.56
CA VAL A 67 -0.34 13.12 -3.50
C VAL A 67 -1.27 14.24 -3.06
N ALA A 68 -0.86 15.05 -2.08
CA ALA A 68 -1.70 16.07 -1.47
C ALA A 68 -1.31 17.51 -1.86
N CYS A 69 -0.31 17.68 -2.73
CA CYS A 69 0.24 18.97 -3.13
C CYS A 69 0.60 19.84 -1.91
N GLU A 70 1.29 19.23 -0.94
CA GLU A 70 1.76 19.85 0.32
C GLU A 70 0.64 20.33 1.27
N LYS A 71 -0.63 20.04 0.97
CA LYS A 71 -1.76 20.51 1.80
C LYS A 71 -1.94 19.71 3.09
N GLY A 72 -1.45 18.48 3.14
CA GLY A 72 -1.54 17.62 4.32
C GLY A 72 -0.70 18.14 5.49
N ILE A 73 -1.08 17.74 6.70
CA ILE A 73 -0.39 18.12 7.94
C ILE A 73 0.30 16.88 8.49
N ILE A 74 1.60 16.97 8.73
CA ILE A 74 2.37 15.92 9.40
C ILE A 74 2.47 16.23 10.88
N SER A 75 2.06 15.29 11.74
CA SER A 75 2.12 15.42 13.19
C SER A 75 2.77 14.19 13.83
N PRO A 76 3.55 14.34 14.92
CA PRO A 76 4.15 13.21 15.61
C PRO A 76 3.08 12.34 16.30
N ILE A 77 3.33 11.03 16.36
CA ILE A 77 2.58 10.05 17.14
C ILE A 77 3.53 9.09 17.85
N LYS A 78 3.02 8.23 18.73
CA LYS A 78 3.84 7.19 19.37
C LYS A 78 4.43 6.26 18.30
N GLY A 79 5.76 6.27 18.16
CA GLY A 79 6.48 5.38 17.25
C GLY A 79 6.57 5.84 15.79
N GLY A 80 6.15 7.08 15.47
CA GLY A 80 6.25 7.59 14.09
C GLY A 80 5.52 8.92 13.89
N TYR A 81 4.96 9.10 12.70
CA TYR A 81 4.26 10.30 12.28
C TYR A 81 2.97 9.97 11.53
N ASN A 82 2.01 10.88 11.59
CA ASN A 82 0.79 10.86 10.78
C ASN A 82 0.82 11.99 9.78
N LEU A 83 0.61 11.68 8.50
CA LEU A 83 0.20 12.64 7.49
C LEU A 83 -1.33 12.65 7.40
N SER A 84 -1.97 13.70 7.89
CA SER A 84 -3.41 13.90 7.81
C SER A 84 -3.78 14.85 6.67
N ILE A 85 -4.52 14.34 5.70
CA ILE A 85 -5.11 15.09 4.60
C ILE A 85 -6.59 15.29 4.94
N ARG A 86 -6.91 16.41 5.58
CA ARG A 86 -8.24 16.65 6.18
C ARG A 86 -8.96 17.86 5.60
N GLY A 87 -10.24 17.68 5.29
CA GLY A 87 -11.11 18.72 4.77
C GLY A 87 -11.18 18.74 3.24
N LYS A 88 -12.24 19.37 2.72
CA LYS A 88 -12.63 19.30 1.30
C LYS A 88 -11.50 19.69 0.35
N GLU A 89 -10.91 20.86 0.56
CA GLU A 89 -9.88 21.41 -0.33
C GLU A 89 -8.54 20.65 -0.27
N LYS A 90 -8.28 19.95 0.84
CA LYS A 90 -7.08 19.13 1.02
C LYS A 90 -7.25 17.73 0.43
N ILE A 91 -8.45 17.16 0.52
CA ILE A 91 -8.77 15.83 -0.02
C ILE A 91 -8.88 15.83 -1.54
N LYS A 92 -9.34 16.92 -2.17
CA LYS A 92 -9.45 17.06 -3.63
C LYS A 92 -8.18 16.61 -4.40
N PRO A 93 -6.97 17.14 -4.14
CA PRO A 93 -5.77 16.71 -4.85
C PRO A 93 -5.46 15.22 -4.61
N ALA A 94 -5.63 14.71 -3.39
CA ALA A 94 -5.40 13.29 -3.10
C ALA A 94 -6.36 12.38 -3.87
N LEU A 95 -7.65 12.74 -3.97
CA LEU A 95 -8.61 12.00 -4.80
C LEU A 95 -8.28 12.12 -6.29
N SER A 96 -7.84 13.29 -6.75
CA SER A 96 -7.39 13.47 -8.14
C SER A 96 -6.20 12.58 -8.48
N PHE A 97 -5.22 12.50 -7.58
CA PHE A 97 -4.07 11.60 -7.70
C PHE A 97 -4.52 10.14 -7.77
N LEU A 98 -5.36 9.69 -6.84
CA LEU A 98 -5.84 8.30 -6.78
C LEU A 98 -6.82 7.95 -7.90
N ASN A 99 -7.40 8.95 -8.59
CA ASN A 99 -8.15 8.73 -9.83
C ASN A 99 -7.24 8.56 -11.03
N ARG A 100 -6.14 9.31 -11.08
CA ARG A 100 -5.14 9.22 -12.15
C ARG A 100 -4.29 7.96 -12.04
N PHE A 101 -3.97 7.54 -10.81
CA PHE A 101 -3.18 6.35 -10.49
C PHE A 101 -3.98 5.41 -9.58
N PRO A 102 -5.08 4.80 -10.08
CA PRO A 102 -5.96 4.00 -9.27
C PRO A 102 -5.28 2.69 -8.84
N PRO A 103 -5.60 2.15 -7.65
CA PRO A 103 -5.05 0.88 -7.19
C PRO A 103 -5.39 -0.26 -8.18
N PRO A 104 -4.41 -1.05 -8.67
CA PRO A 104 -4.67 -2.20 -9.54
C PRO A 104 -5.64 -3.21 -8.93
N ALA A 105 -5.48 -3.49 -7.64
CA ALA A 105 -6.33 -4.35 -6.82
C ALA A 105 -6.62 -3.72 -5.44
N GLY A 106 -7.61 -4.24 -4.70
CA GLY A 106 -8.00 -3.74 -3.38
C GLY A 106 -9.42 -3.17 -3.37
N ASP A 107 -10.40 -4.05 -3.19
CA ASP A 107 -11.81 -3.70 -3.27
C ASP A 107 -12.25 -2.84 -2.07
N LEU A 108 -11.74 -3.11 -0.87
CA LEU A 108 -12.08 -2.33 0.33
C LEU A 108 -11.60 -0.89 0.18
N PHE A 109 -10.39 -0.68 -0.30
CA PHE A 109 -9.81 0.64 -0.49
C PHE A 109 -10.50 1.39 -1.61
N LYS A 110 -10.77 0.75 -2.77
CA LYS A 110 -11.58 1.34 -3.85
C LYS A 110 -12.98 1.75 -3.35
N GLU A 111 -13.60 0.95 -2.50
CA GLU A 111 -14.89 1.29 -1.89
C GLU A 111 -14.77 2.49 -0.94
N LYS A 112 -13.77 2.53 -0.06
CA LYS A 112 -13.49 3.69 0.82
C LYS A 112 -13.28 4.96 0.00
N LEU A 113 -12.54 4.90 -1.11
CA LEU A 113 -12.33 6.03 -2.00
C LEU A 113 -13.63 6.50 -2.66
N ASN A 114 -14.47 5.58 -3.12
CA ASN A 114 -15.79 5.93 -3.68
C ASN A 114 -16.69 6.59 -2.63
N ILE A 115 -16.63 6.15 -1.38
CA ILE A 115 -17.34 6.81 -0.28
C ILE A 115 -16.80 8.22 -0.05
N LEU A 116 -15.49 8.42 -0.04
CA LEU A 116 -14.89 9.76 0.09
C LEU A 116 -15.29 10.69 -1.05
N LYS A 117 -15.31 10.22 -2.30
CA LYS A 117 -15.75 11.01 -3.47
C LYS A 117 -17.19 11.47 -3.31
N LYS A 118 -18.10 10.55 -2.99
CA LYS A 118 -19.51 10.87 -2.75
C LYS A 118 -19.67 11.86 -1.59
N ALA A 119 -18.93 11.66 -0.51
CA ALA A 119 -18.97 12.55 0.63
C ALA A 119 -18.43 13.96 0.27
N LEU A 120 -17.41 14.05 -0.59
CA LEU A 120 -16.89 15.32 -1.08
C LEU A 120 -17.92 16.06 -1.94
N GLU A 121 -18.60 15.36 -2.84
CA GLU A 121 -19.68 15.91 -3.65
C GLU A 121 -20.81 16.45 -2.76
N LEU A 122 -21.32 15.63 -1.83
CA LEU A 122 -22.37 16.04 -0.89
C LEU A 122 -21.97 17.26 -0.08
N LEU A 123 -20.79 17.25 0.56
CA LEU A 123 -20.33 18.35 1.40
C LEU A 123 -19.98 19.62 0.60
N SER A 124 -19.95 19.55 -0.73
CA SER A 124 -19.74 20.72 -1.61
C SER A 124 -21.05 21.47 -1.90
N VAL A 125 -22.21 20.84 -1.67
CA VAL A 125 -23.53 21.47 -1.84
C VAL A 125 -23.89 22.29 -0.59
N LYS A 126 -24.43 23.50 -0.79
CA LYS A 126 -25.02 24.28 0.31
C LYS A 126 -26.27 23.54 0.83
N ASN A 127 -26.39 23.35 2.15
CA ASN A 127 -27.50 22.63 2.80
C ASN A 127 -27.60 21.14 2.41
N TYR A 128 -26.47 20.43 2.39
CA TYR A 128 -26.46 18.97 2.21
C TYR A 128 -27.29 18.25 3.28
N LYS A 129 -27.87 17.11 2.91
CA LYS A 129 -28.66 16.27 3.82
C LYS A 129 -27.73 15.54 4.79
N ILE A 130 -27.88 15.81 6.09
CA ILE A 130 -27.03 15.25 7.15
C ILE A 130 -27.15 13.73 7.19
N GLU A 131 -28.35 13.20 6.96
CA GLU A 131 -28.65 11.77 6.97
C GLU A 131 -27.85 11.01 5.90
N GLU A 132 -27.62 11.63 4.73
CA GLU A 132 -26.84 11.01 3.65
C GLU A 132 -25.36 10.92 4.02
N VAL A 133 -24.82 11.95 4.67
CA VAL A 133 -23.43 11.94 5.16
C VAL A 133 -23.25 10.93 6.30
N GLU A 134 -24.21 10.83 7.22
CA GLU A 134 -24.16 9.81 8.29
C GLU A 134 -24.26 8.38 7.73
N LYS A 135 -25.05 8.14 6.67
CA LYS A 135 -25.06 6.84 5.97
C LYS A 135 -23.68 6.48 5.42
N LEU A 136 -23.00 7.42 4.77
CA LEU A 136 -21.63 7.22 4.26
C LEU A 136 -20.63 6.96 5.39
N ARG A 137 -20.75 7.70 6.50
CA ARG A 137 -19.91 7.52 7.69
C ARG A 137 -20.13 6.16 8.34
N GLN A 138 -21.38 5.71 8.45
CA GLN A 138 -21.70 4.39 8.98
C GLN A 138 -21.14 3.30 8.06
N ARG A 139 -21.25 3.46 6.73
CA ARG A 139 -20.66 2.53 5.77
C ARG A 139 -19.14 2.37 5.95
N LEU A 140 -18.40 3.45 6.19
CA LEU A 140 -16.97 3.38 6.50
C LEU A 140 -16.68 2.60 7.79
N LYS A 141 -17.52 2.76 8.83
CA LYS A 141 -17.40 1.98 10.06
C LYS A 141 -17.65 0.49 9.79
N ASP A 142 -18.68 0.17 9.02
CA ASP A 142 -19.03 -1.21 8.69
C ASP A 142 -17.90 -1.89 7.92
N ILE A 143 -17.31 -1.22 6.92
CA ILE A 143 -16.13 -1.71 6.19
C ILE A 143 -14.96 -1.99 7.16
N LYS A 144 -14.71 -1.08 8.11
CA LYS A 144 -13.63 -1.23 9.10
C LYS A 144 -13.84 -2.45 10.01
N ILE A 145 -15.07 -2.76 10.38
CA ILE A 145 -15.44 -3.87 11.28
C ILE A 145 -15.50 -5.21 10.54
N THR A 146 -16.14 -5.22 9.37
CA THR A 146 -16.44 -6.43 8.62
C THR A 146 -15.26 -6.89 7.77
N ALA A 147 -14.41 -5.95 7.31
CA ALA A 147 -13.38 -6.18 6.31
C ALA A 147 -13.94 -6.80 5.01
N LYS A 148 -15.19 -6.48 4.66
CA LYS A 148 -15.85 -6.96 3.44
C LYS A 148 -16.22 -5.80 2.53
N ALA A 149 -15.81 -5.90 1.27
CA ALA A 149 -16.27 -5.00 0.22
C ALA A 149 -17.66 -5.46 -0.24
N VAL A 150 -18.53 -4.52 -0.59
CA VAL A 150 -19.82 -4.82 -1.23
C VAL A 150 -19.69 -4.85 -2.74
N LYS A 151 -18.68 -4.17 -3.29
CA LYS A 151 -18.42 -4.12 -4.72
C LYS A 151 -17.10 -4.79 -5.04
N HIS A 152 -17.13 -5.66 -6.04
CA HIS A 152 -15.93 -6.15 -6.69
C HIS A 152 -15.53 -5.20 -7.81
N PHE A 153 -14.25 -4.85 -7.86
CA PHE A 153 -13.71 -4.00 -8.92
C PHE A 153 -12.81 -4.83 -9.83
N PRO A 154 -12.82 -4.58 -11.14
CA PRO A 154 -11.92 -5.27 -12.05
C PRO A 154 -10.46 -4.99 -11.65
N VAL A 155 -9.63 -6.03 -11.80
CA VAL A 155 -8.18 -5.94 -11.62
C VAL A 155 -7.60 -5.36 -12.90
N ILE A 156 -6.86 -4.27 -12.79
CA ILE A 156 -6.10 -3.70 -13.90
C ILE A 156 -4.71 -4.33 -13.86
N PHE A 157 -4.34 -5.06 -14.91
CA PHE A 157 -3.07 -5.77 -14.94
C PHE A 157 -2.14 -5.15 -15.98
N ASP A 158 -1.39 -4.14 -15.56
CA ASP A 158 -0.18 -3.65 -16.24
C ASP A 158 1.04 -4.02 -15.39
N VAL A 159 2.01 -4.70 -15.97
CA VAL A 159 3.15 -5.28 -15.22
C VAL A 159 3.93 -4.21 -14.48
N ARG A 160 4.10 -3.02 -15.07
CA ARG A 160 4.91 -1.94 -14.50
C ARG A 160 4.20 -1.24 -13.36
N SER A 161 2.94 -0.86 -13.56
CA SER A 161 2.07 -0.30 -12.52
C SER A 161 1.86 -1.28 -11.37
N VAL A 162 1.63 -2.56 -11.65
CA VAL A 162 1.52 -3.62 -10.63
C VAL A 162 2.84 -3.74 -9.86
N GLY A 163 3.99 -3.75 -10.55
CA GLY A 163 5.30 -3.82 -9.88
C GLY A 163 5.53 -2.70 -8.88
N TYR A 164 5.35 -1.44 -9.28
CA TYR A 164 5.47 -0.30 -8.37
C TYR A 164 4.40 -0.31 -7.28
N PHE A 165 3.15 -0.63 -7.61
CA PHE A 165 2.10 -0.78 -6.62
C PHE A 165 2.45 -1.79 -5.53
N LEU A 166 2.89 -2.99 -5.93
CA LEU A 166 3.31 -4.03 -4.98
C LEU A 166 4.53 -3.60 -4.16
N SER A 167 5.49 -2.86 -4.73
CA SER A 167 6.63 -2.33 -3.95
C SER A 167 6.18 -1.38 -2.84
N GLY A 168 5.17 -0.53 -3.10
CA GLY A 168 4.57 0.32 -2.07
C GLY A 168 3.81 -0.47 -1.00
N ILE A 169 3.14 -1.57 -1.39
CA ILE A 169 2.50 -2.49 -0.46
C ILE A 169 3.53 -3.21 0.42
N VAL A 170 4.66 -3.64 -0.14
CA VAL A 170 5.75 -4.26 0.62
C VAL A 170 6.34 -3.27 1.63
N ASP A 171 6.44 -2.00 1.27
CA ASP A 171 6.89 -0.99 2.23
C ASP A 171 5.91 -0.73 3.37
N ALA A 172 4.61 -0.87 3.11
CA ALA A 172 3.58 -0.76 4.14
C ALA A 172 3.46 -2.01 5.03
N GLU A 173 3.35 -3.19 4.42
CA GLU A 173 2.85 -4.41 5.09
C GLU A 173 3.78 -5.63 4.90
N GLY A 174 4.91 -5.44 4.22
CA GLY A 174 5.87 -6.51 3.94
C GLY A 174 6.70 -6.90 5.16
N SER A 175 6.89 -8.20 5.33
CA SER A 175 7.82 -8.77 6.30
C SER A 175 8.70 -9.82 5.62
N MET A 176 10.00 -9.75 5.86
CA MET A 176 10.98 -10.59 5.19
C MET A 176 12.21 -10.80 6.07
N GLY A 177 12.87 -11.93 5.90
CA GLY A 177 14.10 -12.25 6.62
C GLY A 177 14.28 -13.74 6.82
N TRP A 178 14.79 -14.11 7.99
CA TRP A 178 15.06 -15.50 8.38
C TRP A 178 14.23 -15.89 9.58
N ARG A 179 13.58 -17.04 9.52
CA ARG A 179 12.85 -17.64 10.62
C ARG A 179 13.65 -18.83 11.16
N ARG A 180 13.85 -18.86 12.48
CA ARG A 180 14.40 -20.03 13.18
C ARG A 180 13.28 -20.96 13.59
N SER A 181 13.43 -22.25 13.29
CA SER A 181 12.61 -23.33 13.81
C SER A 181 13.54 -24.42 14.34
N GLY A 182 13.75 -24.43 15.66
CA GLY A 182 14.83 -25.19 16.29
C GLY A 182 16.19 -24.80 15.70
N ASN A 183 16.93 -25.79 15.19
CA ASN A 183 18.24 -25.59 14.55
C ASN A 183 18.16 -25.18 13.07
N ARG A 184 16.97 -25.16 12.47
CA ARG A 184 16.80 -24.82 11.05
C ARG A 184 16.55 -23.32 10.89
N GLN A 185 17.28 -22.69 9.97
CA GLN A 185 17.01 -21.34 9.49
C GLN A 185 16.38 -21.43 8.11
N GLN A 186 15.23 -20.79 7.93
CA GLN A 186 14.54 -20.74 6.64
C GLN A 186 14.30 -19.27 6.26
N PRO A 187 14.58 -18.89 5.00
CA PRO A 187 14.23 -17.57 4.53
C PRO A 187 12.70 -17.48 4.45
N TYR A 188 12.16 -16.27 4.56
CA TYR A 188 10.75 -16.03 4.31
C TYR A 188 10.53 -14.65 3.71
N PHE A 189 9.46 -14.56 2.95
CA PHE A 189 8.85 -13.32 2.52
C PHE A 189 7.35 -13.44 2.70
N CYS A 190 6.73 -12.47 3.34
CA CYS A 190 5.29 -12.42 3.49
C CYS A 190 4.72 -11.01 3.44
N VAL A 191 3.44 -10.95 3.05
CA VAL A 191 2.61 -9.75 3.07
C VAL A 191 1.28 -10.14 3.69
N LEU A 192 0.80 -9.34 4.63
CA LEU A 192 -0.41 -9.64 5.40
C LEU A 192 -1.36 -8.44 5.33
N MET A 193 -2.56 -8.61 4.78
CA MET A 193 -3.49 -7.51 4.55
C MET A 193 -4.95 -7.93 4.69
N ARG A 194 -5.84 -6.98 4.97
CA ARG A 194 -7.30 -7.22 4.89
C ARG A 194 -7.80 -7.39 3.46
N GLU A 195 -7.03 -6.92 2.48
CA GLU A 195 -7.40 -6.88 1.08
C GLU A 195 -7.04 -8.18 0.36
N GLU A 196 -8.01 -9.08 0.25
CA GLU A 196 -7.84 -10.38 -0.43
C GLU A 196 -7.33 -10.23 -1.87
N ALA A 197 -7.91 -9.31 -2.64
CA ALA A 197 -7.57 -9.10 -4.04
C ALA A 197 -6.10 -8.67 -4.25
N ILE A 198 -5.47 -8.04 -3.25
CA ILE A 198 -4.05 -7.67 -3.32
C ILE A 198 -3.18 -8.91 -3.09
N ILE A 199 -3.57 -9.79 -2.17
CA ILE A 199 -2.90 -11.09 -1.96
C ILE A 199 -3.01 -11.96 -3.22
N ASP A 200 -4.17 -11.98 -3.88
CA ASP A 200 -4.34 -12.65 -5.17
C ASP A 200 -3.47 -12.03 -6.27
N LEU A 201 -3.29 -10.70 -6.24
CA LEU A 201 -2.39 -10.00 -7.16
C LEU A 201 -0.92 -10.42 -6.96
N PHE A 202 -0.47 -10.65 -5.72
CA PHE A 202 0.86 -11.24 -5.46
C PHE A 202 0.99 -12.62 -6.11
N ILE A 203 0.04 -13.53 -5.85
CA ILE A 203 0.06 -14.89 -6.42
C ILE A 203 0.07 -14.84 -7.95
N LYS A 204 -0.78 -14.00 -8.55
CA LYS A 204 -0.85 -13.83 -10.01
C LYS A 204 0.42 -13.25 -10.61
N GLN A 205 1.03 -12.26 -9.94
CA GLN A 205 2.23 -11.58 -10.44
C GLN A 205 3.46 -12.51 -10.43
N PHE A 206 3.60 -13.33 -9.39
CA PHE A 206 4.81 -14.13 -9.19
C PHE A 206 4.65 -15.59 -9.63
N GLY A 207 3.43 -16.13 -9.66
CA GLY A 207 3.17 -17.52 -10.03
C GLY A 207 3.62 -18.54 -8.98
N PHE A 208 3.99 -18.09 -7.77
CA PHE A 208 4.43 -18.92 -6.66
C PHE A 208 3.99 -18.32 -5.32
N GLY A 209 4.31 -19.02 -4.23
CA GLY A 209 3.89 -18.67 -2.88
C GLY A 209 2.51 -19.23 -2.52
N HIS A 210 2.13 -19.03 -1.27
CA HIS A 210 0.91 -19.57 -0.71
C HIS A 210 0.03 -18.46 -0.13
N LYS A 211 -1.28 -18.61 -0.34
CA LYS A 211 -2.30 -17.75 0.25
C LYS A 211 -2.92 -18.45 1.45
N TYR A 212 -2.97 -17.76 2.59
CA TYR A 212 -3.67 -18.21 3.79
C TYR A 212 -4.66 -17.15 4.27
N TYR A 213 -5.70 -17.57 4.98
CA TYR A 213 -6.60 -16.68 5.70
C TYR A 213 -6.42 -16.87 7.21
N ARG A 214 -6.31 -15.76 7.95
CA ARG A 214 -6.21 -15.72 9.41
C ARG A 214 -7.54 -15.24 10.00
N PRO A 215 -8.45 -16.13 10.43
CA PRO A 215 -9.82 -15.76 10.78
C PRO A 215 -9.92 -14.83 12.00
N LYS A 216 -9.03 -15.01 12.99
CA LYS A 216 -9.00 -14.19 14.21
C LYS A 216 -8.68 -12.73 13.92
N GLU A 217 -7.79 -12.49 12.97
CA GLU A 217 -7.33 -11.15 12.57
C GLU A 217 -8.12 -10.58 11.38
N LYS A 218 -8.86 -11.43 10.67
CA LYS A 218 -9.52 -11.13 9.39
C LYS A 218 -8.51 -10.63 8.34
N LEU A 219 -7.37 -11.32 8.25
CA LEU A 219 -6.28 -10.98 7.33
C LEU A 219 -6.00 -12.11 6.35
N HIS A 220 -5.69 -11.74 5.13
CA HIS A 220 -5.18 -12.61 4.07
C HIS A 220 -3.66 -12.47 4.03
N HIS A 221 -2.98 -13.60 3.81
CA HIS A 221 -1.55 -13.74 3.97
C HIS A 221 -0.96 -14.35 2.71
N PHE A 222 -0.07 -13.61 2.03
CA PHE A 222 0.85 -14.19 1.07
C PHE A 222 2.13 -14.58 1.80
N GLU A 223 2.63 -15.80 1.60
CA GLU A 223 3.91 -16.23 2.17
C GLU A 223 4.63 -17.21 1.23
N THR A 224 5.95 -17.08 1.15
CA THR A 224 6.84 -18.13 0.65
C THR A 224 8.08 -18.23 1.53
N GLY A 225 8.56 -19.46 1.73
CA GLY A 225 9.83 -19.76 2.39
C GLY A 225 10.79 -20.58 1.52
N LYS A 226 10.43 -20.83 0.25
CA LYS A 226 11.33 -21.49 -0.70
C LYS A 226 12.44 -20.52 -1.07
N ARG A 227 13.69 -20.99 -0.98
CA ARG A 227 14.89 -20.16 -1.16
C ARG A 227 14.87 -19.42 -2.49
N GLU A 228 14.55 -20.12 -3.56
CA GLU A 228 14.54 -19.61 -4.94
C GLU A 228 13.45 -18.55 -5.13
N ASP A 229 12.27 -18.76 -4.54
CA ASP A 229 11.15 -17.81 -4.59
C ASP A 229 11.48 -16.53 -3.82
N VAL A 230 12.08 -16.66 -2.62
CA VAL A 230 12.49 -15.51 -1.81
C VAL A 230 13.60 -14.73 -2.51
N ALA A 231 14.57 -15.40 -3.16
CA ALA A 231 15.61 -14.74 -3.93
C ALA A 231 15.03 -13.95 -5.12
N LYS A 232 14.07 -14.53 -5.85
CA LYS A 232 13.35 -13.82 -6.93
C LYS A 232 12.62 -12.59 -6.43
N LEU A 233 11.94 -12.69 -5.28
CA LEU A 233 11.24 -11.55 -4.68
C LEU A 233 12.22 -10.46 -4.21
N ALA A 234 13.35 -10.85 -3.62
CA ALA A 234 14.37 -9.91 -3.19
C ALA A 234 14.97 -9.15 -4.38
N ASP A 235 15.38 -9.85 -5.44
CA ASP A 235 15.84 -9.21 -6.68
C ASP A 235 14.77 -8.27 -7.27
N TYR A 236 13.52 -8.74 -7.33
CA TYR A 236 12.41 -7.95 -7.85
C TYR A 236 12.23 -6.62 -7.10
N PHE A 237 12.26 -6.65 -5.77
CA PHE A 237 12.04 -5.46 -4.93
C PHE A 237 13.30 -4.66 -4.59
N LEU A 238 14.49 -5.13 -5.00
CA LEU A 238 15.73 -4.36 -4.92
C LEU A 238 16.07 -3.65 -6.22
N ASN A 239 15.89 -4.36 -7.35
CA ASN A 239 16.45 -3.99 -8.64
C ASN A 239 15.38 -3.60 -9.65
N LYS A 240 14.28 -4.37 -9.75
CA LYS A 240 13.27 -4.14 -10.79
C LYS A 240 12.22 -3.09 -10.41
N PHE A 241 11.66 -3.22 -9.22
CA PHE A 241 10.66 -2.32 -8.64
C PHE A 241 11.05 -2.02 -7.19
N PRO A 242 12.01 -1.10 -7.00
CA PRO A 242 12.65 -0.93 -5.70
C PRO A 242 11.66 -0.43 -4.65
N VAL A 243 11.72 -1.05 -3.47
CA VAL A 243 11.19 -0.45 -2.24
C VAL A 243 11.95 0.86 -1.93
N LYS A 244 11.26 1.83 -1.33
CA LYS A 244 11.85 3.11 -0.93
C LYS A 244 12.25 3.16 0.54
N LEU A 245 11.60 2.42 1.43
CA LEU A 245 11.97 2.45 2.85
C LEU A 245 13.34 1.81 3.06
N ALA A 246 14.27 2.61 3.60
CA ALA A 246 15.64 2.18 3.86
C ALA A 246 15.70 0.88 4.69
N LYS A 247 14.82 0.74 5.69
CA LYS A 247 14.72 -0.46 6.53
C LYS A 247 14.39 -1.72 5.73
N ASN A 248 13.42 -1.65 4.82
CA ASN A 248 13.02 -2.81 4.01
C ASN A 248 14.04 -3.09 2.92
N ARG A 249 14.61 -2.05 2.32
CA ARG A 249 15.74 -2.19 1.40
C ARG A 249 16.91 -2.92 2.06
N GLN A 250 17.33 -2.48 3.25
CA GLN A 250 18.41 -3.13 4.01
C GLN A 250 18.08 -4.58 4.37
N ARG A 251 16.82 -4.88 4.73
CA ARG A 251 16.37 -6.26 4.99
C ARG A 251 16.49 -7.13 3.74
N LEU A 252 16.06 -6.62 2.59
CA LEU A 252 16.16 -7.32 1.31
C LEU A 252 17.62 -7.50 0.88
N GLU A 253 18.47 -6.48 1.01
CA GLU A 253 19.91 -6.56 0.71
C GLU A 253 20.59 -7.63 1.57
N ASN A 254 20.30 -7.64 2.88
CA ASN A 254 20.81 -8.67 3.79
C ASN A 254 20.29 -10.07 3.44
N LEU A 255 19.00 -10.18 3.10
CA LEU A 255 18.39 -11.42 2.68
C LEU A 255 19.04 -11.96 1.39
N GLN A 256 19.20 -11.10 0.38
CA GLN A 256 19.85 -11.44 -0.89
C GLN A 256 21.30 -11.87 -0.67
N ARG A 257 22.07 -11.15 0.16
CA ARG A 257 23.44 -11.51 0.50
C ARG A 257 23.51 -12.92 1.08
N ILE A 258 22.71 -13.22 2.10
CA ILE A 258 22.71 -14.55 2.73
C ILE A 258 22.23 -15.63 1.73
N LEU A 259 21.24 -15.32 0.89
CA LEU A 259 20.79 -16.23 -0.18
C LEU A 259 21.83 -16.43 -1.29
N ASN A 260 22.83 -15.57 -1.41
CA ASN A 260 23.94 -15.76 -2.34
C ASN A 260 25.11 -16.48 -1.64
N ASP A 261 25.43 -16.14 -0.39
CA ASP A 261 26.52 -16.73 0.39
C ASP A 261 26.30 -18.22 0.69
N TYR A 262 25.06 -18.65 0.86
CA TYR A 262 24.71 -20.06 1.05
C TYR A 262 24.49 -20.82 -0.28
N MET A 263 24.93 -20.29 -1.42
CA MET A 263 25.07 -21.09 -2.63
C MET A 263 26.10 -22.19 -2.30
N PRO A 264 25.81 -23.48 -2.49
CA PRO A 264 26.86 -24.48 -2.41
C PRO A 264 27.94 -24.06 -3.40
N SER A 265 29.16 -23.88 -2.90
CA SER A 265 30.34 -23.70 -3.76
C SER A 265 30.30 -24.83 -4.81
N PRO A 266 30.46 -24.53 -6.11
CA PRO A 266 30.53 -25.59 -7.10
C PRO A 266 31.74 -26.47 -6.75
N ALA A 267 31.46 -27.76 -6.54
CA ALA A 267 32.40 -28.87 -6.51
C ALA A 267 33.79 -28.60 -5.88
N PHE A 268 33.95 -28.90 -4.59
CA PHE A 268 35.14 -29.64 -4.19
C PHE A 268 34.83 -31.13 -4.43
N GLY A 269 35.03 -31.53 -5.69
CA GLY A 269 35.28 -32.93 -6.02
C GLY A 269 36.76 -33.23 -5.78
N GLY A 270 37.02 -34.39 -5.19
CA GLY A 270 38.35 -34.94 -4.92
C GLY A 270 38.98 -34.34 -3.67
N GLU A 271 39.48 -35.10 -2.70
CA GLU A 271 40.02 -36.45 -2.76
C GLU A 271 39.72 -37.18 -1.45
N ASP A 272 39.41 -38.47 -1.57
CA ASP A 272 39.67 -39.45 -0.53
C ASP A 272 41.14 -39.34 -0.10
N ILE A 273 41.40 -39.13 1.19
CA ILE A 273 42.69 -39.45 1.78
C ILE A 273 42.43 -40.27 3.05
N VAL A 274 42.70 -41.56 2.85
CA VAL A 274 43.03 -42.68 3.76
C VAL A 274 43.11 -42.36 5.25
#